data_AF-A0A945CHH5-F1
#
_entry.id   AF-A0A945CHH5-F1
#
_cell.length_a   1.000
_cell.length_b   1.000
_cell.length_c   1.000
_cell.angle_alpha   90.00
_cell.angle_beta   90.00
_cell.angle_gamma   90.00
#
_symmetry.space_group_name_H-M   'P 1'
#
loop_
_entity.id
_entity.type
_entity.pdbx_description
1 polymer ?
#
loop_
_entity_poly.entity_id
_entity_poly.type
_entity_poly.pdbx_seq_one_letter_code
_entity_poly.pdbx_strand_id
1 'polypeptide(L)' 'SAARVGFVPDHYVDITEVFDKKSEALKKLAAQPHLVELYTTCGRWRGIESGCQYAEGFVRFAPQVPRLESLTG' A
#
# COMPACT_ATOMS: atom_id res chain seq x y z
N SER A 1 -8.59 -7.52 11.58
CA SER A 1 -7.60 -6.63 10.95
C SER A 1 -6.74 -7.46 10.01
N ALA A 2 -6.43 -6.98 8.80
CA ALA A 2 -5.63 -7.68 7.78
C ALA A 2 -4.13 -7.82 8.17
N ALA A 3 -3.84 -7.96 9.46
CA ALA A 3 -2.56 -8.41 9.96
C ALA A 3 -2.48 -9.92 9.73
N ARG A 4 -1.88 -10.32 8.61
CA ARG A 4 -1.38 -11.69 8.45
C ARG A 4 -0.23 -11.84 9.44
N VAL A 5 -0.27 -12.87 10.28
CA VAL A 5 0.84 -13.25 11.17
C VAL A 5 2.14 -13.25 10.36
N GLY A 6 3.06 -12.34 10.68
CA GLY A 6 4.38 -12.22 10.03
C GLY A 6 4.60 -11.03 9.09
N PHE A 7 3.57 -10.27 8.69
CA PHE A 7 3.74 -9.07 7.86
C PHE A 7 3.20 -7.82 8.55
N VAL A 8 4.12 -6.97 9.01
CA VAL A 8 3.82 -5.68 9.66
C VAL A 8 4.47 -4.58 8.81
N PRO A 9 3.69 -3.82 8.00
CA PRO A 9 4.26 -2.75 7.18
C PRO A 9 4.96 -1.70 8.04
N ASP A 10 6.13 -1.24 7.58
CA ASP A 10 6.88 -0.13 8.18
C ASP A 10 6.96 1.08 7.25
N HIS A 11 6.35 0.97 6.06
CA HIS A 11 6.32 1.99 5.04
C HIS A 11 4.99 1.94 4.27
N TYR A 12 4.38 3.10 4.05
CA TYR A 12 3.11 3.24 3.35
C TYR A 12 3.28 4.19 2.18
N VAL A 13 2.72 3.82 1.03
CA VAL A 13 2.66 4.66 -0.16
C VAL A 13 1.21 5.00 -0.43
N ASP A 14 0.87 6.29 -0.46
CA ASP A 14 -0.46 6.76 -0.89
C ASP A 14 -0.63 6.48 -2.38
N ILE A 15 -1.64 5.68 -2.71
CA ILE A 15 -1.97 5.32 -4.08
C ILE A 15 -3.35 5.83 -4.49
N THR A 16 -3.93 6.76 -3.74
CA THR A 16 -5.31 7.26 -3.97
C THR A 16 -5.52 7.71 -5.41
N GLU A 17 -4.61 8.52 -5.95
CA GLU A 17 -4.69 9.07 -7.31
C GLU A 17 -4.48 8.03 -8.43
N VAL A 18 -3.93 6.86 -8.11
CA VAL A 18 -3.59 5.81 -9.09
C VAL A 18 -4.29 4.48 -8.81
N PHE A 19 -5.20 4.45 -7.83
CA PHE A 19 -5.88 3.23 -7.41
C PHE A 19 -6.69 2.59 -8.56
N ASP A 20 -7.29 3.41 -9.42
CA ASP A 20 -8.03 2.92 -10.58
C ASP A 20 -7.14 2.13 -11.54
N LYS A 21 -5.88 2.55 -11.74
CA LYS A 21 -4.92 1.81 -12.58
C LYS A 21 -4.62 0.42 -12.01
N LYS A 22 -4.50 0.32 -10.68
CA LYS A 22 -4.35 -0.97 -9.99
C LYS A 22 -5.59 -1.84 -10.15
N SER A 23 -6.78 -1.27 -10.01
CA SER A 23 -8.06 -1.98 -10.22
C SER A 23 -8.15 -2.54 -11.64
N GLU A 24 -7.83 -1.74 -12.65
CA GLU A 24 -7.82 -2.19 -14.05
C GLU A 24 -6.78 -3.29 -14.30
N ALA A 25 -5.61 -3.22 -13.69
CA ALA A 25 -4.61 -4.28 -13.78
C ALA A 25 -5.12 -5.59 -13.15
N LEU A 26 -5.77 -5.54 -11.99
CA LEU A 26 -6.35 -6.72 -11.33
C LEU A 26 -7.47 -7.34 -12.16
N LYS A 27 -8.29 -6.53 -12.84
CA LYS A 27 -9.35 -7.01 -13.76
C LYS A 27 -8.79 -7.83 -14.94
N LYS A 28 -7.52 -7.66 -15.31
CA LYS A 28 -6.88 -8.49 -16.35
C LYS A 28 -6.63 -9.92 -15.90
N LEU A 29 -6.66 -10.21 -14.59
CA LEU A 29 -6.57 -11.56 -14.05
C LEU A 29 -7.94 -12.27 -14.15
N ALA A 30 -8.35 -12.61 -15.37
CA ALA A 30 -9.71 -13.11 -15.66
C ALA A 30 -10.11 -14.36 -14.83
N ALA A 31 -9.16 -15.22 -14.49
CA ALA A 31 -9.40 -16.40 -13.65
C ALA A 31 -9.62 -16.07 -12.16
N GLN A 32 -9.38 -14.83 -11.72
CA GLN A 32 -9.35 -14.42 -10.31
C GLN A 32 -10.14 -13.11 -10.06
N PRO A 33 -11.44 -13.04 -10.40
CA PRO A 33 -12.23 -11.81 -10.30
C PRO A 33 -12.39 -11.27 -8.87
N HIS A 34 -12.37 -12.15 -7.87
CA HIS A 34 -12.48 -11.80 -6.45
C HIS A 34 -11.30 -10.95 -5.94
N LEU A 35 -10.17 -10.91 -6.66
CA LEU A 35 -9.00 -10.13 -6.24
C LEU A 35 -9.25 -8.63 -6.25
N VAL A 36 -10.12 -8.12 -7.12
CA VAL A 36 -10.43 -6.69 -7.17
C VAL A 36 -10.99 -6.22 -5.82
N GLU A 37 -12.01 -6.92 -5.30
CA GLU A 37 -12.62 -6.60 -4.00
C GLU A 37 -11.64 -6.81 -2.84
N LEU A 38 -10.91 -7.93 -2.85
CA LEU A 38 -9.94 -8.24 -1.81
C LEU A 38 -8.85 -7.16 -1.69
N TYR A 39 -8.23 -6.79 -2.81
CA TYR A 39 -7.18 -5.77 -2.83
C TYR A 39 -7.71 -4.35 -2.62
N THR A 40 -8.98 -4.08 -2.97
CA THR A 40 -9.65 -2.83 -2.59
C THR A 40 -9.79 -2.72 -1.08
N THR A 41 -10.25 -3.79 -0.43
CA THR A 41 -10.37 -3.85 1.02
C THR A 41 -8.99 -3.69 1.69
N CYS A 42 -7.97 -4.41 1.22
CA CYS A 42 -6.61 -4.25 1.71
C CYS A 42 -6.10 -2.81 1.55
N GLY A 43 -6.29 -2.19 0.37
CA GLY A 43 -5.86 -0.83 0.11
C GLY A 43 -6.52 0.20 1.03
N ARG A 44 -7.82 0.03 1.32
CA ARG A 44 -8.56 0.89 2.27
C ARG A 44 -8.05 0.76 3.69
N TRP A 45 -7.81 -0.47 4.17
CA TRP A 45 -7.28 -0.67 5.51
C TRP A 45 -5.91 -0.01 5.68
N ARG A 46 -5.04 -0.12 4.67
CA ARG A 46 -3.76 0.59 4.67
C ARG A 46 -3.93 2.10 4.60
N GLY A 47 -4.88 2.60 3.81
CA GLY A 47 -5.21 4.02 3.77
C GLY A 47 -5.63 4.57 5.14
N ILE A 48 -6.46 3.82 5.87
CA ILE A 48 -6.84 4.17 7.26
C ILE A 48 -5.60 4.25 8.17
N GLU A 49 -4.68 3.29 8.06
CA GLU A 49 -3.44 3.27 8.85
C GLU A 49 -2.49 4.43 8.51
N SER A 50 -2.55 4.97 7.28
CA SER A 50 -1.67 6.04 6.80
C SER A 50 -2.34 7.42 6.63
N GLY A 51 -3.63 7.55 6.95
CA GLY A 51 -4.37 8.81 6.84
C GLY A 51 -4.76 9.22 5.41
N CYS A 52 -4.86 8.28 4.47
CA CYS A 52 -5.33 8.53 3.10
C CYS A 52 -6.45 7.54 2.67
N GLN A 53 -6.98 7.66 1.45
CA GLN A 53 -8.09 6.81 1.02
C GLN A 53 -7.64 5.39 0.65
N TYR A 54 -6.52 5.27 -0.06
CA TYR A 54 -5.91 3.99 -0.41
C TYR A 54 -4.40 4.05 -0.26
N ALA A 55 -3.82 3.05 0.40
CA ALA A 55 -2.37 2.90 0.47
C ALA A 55 -1.91 1.47 0.17
N GLU A 56 -0.63 1.35 -0.19
CA GLU A 56 0.09 0.08 -0.17
C GLU A 56 1.11 0.07 0.96
N GLY A 57 1.10 -1.01 1.74
CA GLY A 57 2.05 -1.23 2.82
C GLY A 57 3.21 -2.11 2.37
N PHE A 58 4.44 -1.70 2.69
CA PHE A 58 5.67 -2.41 2.39
C PHE A 58 6.47 -2.65 3.67
N VAL A 59 7.38 -3.63 3.61
CA VAL A 59 8.41 -3.85 4.61
C VAL A 59 9.75 -3.59 3.95
N ARG A 60 10.55 -2.69 4.52
CA ARG A 60 11.90 -2.43 4.04
C ARG A 60 12.79 -3.66 4.18
N PHE A 61 13.47 -4.04 3.10
CA PHE A 61 14.49 -5.10 3.15
C PHE A 61 15.76 -4.64 3.89
N ALA A 62 16.11 -3.35 3.77
CA ALA A 62 17.26 -2.75 4.43
C ALA A 62 16.86 -1.43 5.10
N PRO A 63 17.53 -1.04 6.21
CA PRO A 63 17.27 0.24 6.86
C PRO A 63 17.45 1.41 5.90
N GLN A 64 16.55 2.38 5.94
CA GLN A 64 16.76 3.63 5.24
C GLN A 64 17.81 4.44 6.01
N VAL A 65 18.94 4.73 5.39
CA VAL A 65 19.90 5.71 5.94
C VAL A 65 19.17 7.05 6.01
N PRO A 66 19.08 7.70 7.18
CA PRO A 66 18.49 9.02 7.28
C PRO A 66 19.19 9.96 6.30
N ARG A 67 18.46 10.50 5.34
CA ARG A 67 18.98 11.52 4.46
C ARG A 67 19.13 12.78 5.31
N LEU A 68 20.37 13.21 5.56
CA LEU A 68 20.68 14.43 6.28
C LEU A 68 20.38 15.65 5.39
N GLU A 69 19.11 15.87 5.09
CA GLU A 69 18.60 17.08 4.42
C GLU A 69 17.45 17.56 5.33
N SER A 70 17.70 18.33 6.39
CA SER A 70 17.89 19.77 6.30
C SER A 70 18.18 20.35 7.71
N LEU A 71 19.42 20.78 7.96
CA LEU A 71 19.76 21.83 8.93
C LEU A 71 20.57 22.96 8.26
N THR A 72 20.55 23.02 6.93
CA THR A 72 21.13 24.11 6.15
C THR A 72 20.06 24.62 5.19
N GLY A 73 19.37 25.69 5.60
CA GLY A 73 18.31 26.37 4.87
C GLY A 73 17.42 27.15 5.80
#